data_AF-A0A521PCJ9-F1
#
_entry.id   AF-A0A521PCJ9-F1
#
_cell.length_a   1.000
_cell.length_b   1.000
_cell.length_c   1.000
_cell.angle_alpha   90.00
_cell.angle_beta   90.00
_cell.angle_gamma   90.00
#
_symmetry.space_group_name_H-M   'P 1'
#
loop_
_entity.id
_entity.type
_entity.pdbx_description
1 polymer ?
#
loop_
_entity_poly.entity_id
_entity_poly.type
_entity_poly.pdbx_seq_one_letter_code
_entity_poly.pdbx_strand_id
1 'polypeptide(L)' 'MARITLRQLLDHAAEHGYGVPAFNINNMEQALAIMEAAEATDSPVIMQASRGARSYANDIVLKHLIDAMAEMYPHIPI' A
#
# COMPACT_ATOMS: atom_id res chain seq x y z
N MET A 1 8.95 8.80 4.99
CA MET A 1 7.83 9.60 4.45
C MET A 1 7.18 8.72 3.40
N ALA A 2 6.34 7.77 3.82
CA ALA A 2 5.92 6.66 2.97
C ALA A 2 4.67 6.96 2.13
N ARG A 3 3.70 7.71 2.67
CA ARG A 3 2.43 7.98 1.97
C ARG A 3 2.59 9.02 0.87
N ILE A 4 2.27 8.63 -0.36
CA ILE A 4 2.24 9.51 -1.52
C ILE A 4 0.85 9.53 -2.16
N THR A 5 0.66 10.44 -3.13
CA THR A 5 -0.60 10.46 -3.88
C THR A 5 -0.57 9.42 -4.99
N LEU A 6 -1.72 8.83 -5.29
CA LEU A 6 -1.86 7.94 -6.45
C LEU A 6 -1.42 8.63 -7.75
N ARG A 7 -1.70 9.92 -7.89
CA ARG A 7 -1.31 10.70 -9.08
C ARG A 7 0.21 10.74 -9.24
N GLN A 8 0.94 11.05 -8.18
CA GLN A 8 2.40 11.07 -8.19
C GLN A 8 2.98 9.72 -8.61
N LEU A 9 2.45 8.63 -8.05
CA LEU A 9 2.92 7.28 -8.36
C LEU A 9 2.65 6.89 -9.82
N LEU A 10 1.42 7.12 -10.30
CA LEU A 10 1.04 6.75 -11.66
C LEU A 10 1.67 7.64 -12.73
N ASP A 11 1.90 8.92 -12.44
CA ASP A 11 2.66 9.81 -13.34
C ASP A 11 4.09 9.29 -13.51
N HIS A 12 4.77 8.96 -12.41
CA HIS A 12 6.11 8.37 -12.47
C HIS A 12 6.11 7.03 -13.23
N ALA A 13 5.12 6.17 -12.98
CA ALA A 13 4.99 4.88 -13.68
C ALA A 13 4.80 5.06 -15.20
N ALA A 14 3.99 6.04 -15.60
CA ALA A 14 3.78 6.40 -17.01
C ALA A 14 5.05 6.96 -17.67
N GLU A 15 5.80 7.82 -16.98
CA GLU A 15 7.06 8.40 -17.47
C GLU A 15 8.15 7.35 -17.69
N HIS A 16 8.17 6.30 -16.86
CA HIS A 16 9.22 5.27 -16.87
C HIS A 16 8.75 3.93 -17.47
N GLY A 17 7.52 3.85 -17.96
CA GLY A 17 7.01 2.70 -18.72
C GLY A 17 6.82 1.42 -17.90
N TYR A 18 6.39 1.51 -16.64
CA TYR A 18 6.12 0.35 -15.79
C TYR A 18 4.70 0.36 -15.21
N GLY A 19 4.27 -0.80 -14.72
CA GLY A 19 2.99 -0.97 -14.01
C GLY A 19 3.18 -1.04 -12.51
N VAL A 20 2.22 -0.52 -11.75
CA VAL A 20 2.22 -0.60 -10.28
C VAL A 20 1.08 -1.52 -9.84
N PRO A 21 1.35 -2.57 -9.05
CA PRO A 21 0.29 -3.43 -8.55
C PRO A 21 -0.52 -2.72 -7.46
N ALA A 22 -1.84 -2.92 -7.51
CA ALA A 22 -2.77 -2.45 -6.48
C ALA A 22 -3.37 -3.65 -5.74
N PHE A 23 -2.92 -3.87 -4.51
CA PHE A 23 -3.31 -5.03 -3.71
C PHE A 23 -4.41 -4.68 -2.71
N ASN A 24 -5.43 -5.52 -2.63
CA ASN A 24 -6.47 -5.37 -1.62
C ASN A 24 -5.97 -5.87 -0.26
N ILE A 25 -6.30 -5.15 0.81
CA ILE A 25 -6.08 -5.59 2.19
C ILE A 25 -7.38 -5.68 2.98
N ASN A 26 -7.45 -6.69 3.82
CA ASN A 26 -8.55 -6.95 4.74
C ASN A 26 -8.06 -7.19 6.18
N ASN A 27 -6.78 -7.52 6.39
CA ASN A 27 -6.20 -7.80 7.69
C ASN A 27 -4.69 -7.47 7.74
N MET A 28 -4.06 -7.76 8.87
CA MET A 28 -2.65 -7.49 9.14
C MET A 28 -1.71 -8.34 8.30
N GLU A 29 -2.00 -9.64 8.20
CA GLU A 29 -1.14 -10.61 7.53
C GLU A 29 -0.98 -10.29 6.04
N GLN A 30 -2.07 -9.85 5.39
CA GLN A 30 -2.03 -9.40 4.00
C GLN A 30 -1.19 -8.13 3.85
N ALA A 31 -1.37 -7.16 4.76
CA ALA A 31 -0.61 -5.91 4.72
C ALA A 31 0.90 -6.18 4.86
N LEU A 32 1.30 -7.01 5.82
CA LEU A 32 2.70 -7.40 6.03
C LEU A 32 3.28 -8.10 4.81
N ALA A 33 2.56 -9.09 4.26
CA ALA A 33 3.04 -9.84 3.09
C ALA A 33 3.23 -8.94 1.85
N ILE A 34 2.36 -7.97 1.65
CA ILE A 34 2.47 -6.99 0.55
C ILE A 34 3.72 -6.12 0.75
N MET A 35 3.95 -5.63 1.98
CA MET A 35 5.09 -4.76 2.27
C MET A 35 6.42 -5.51 2.21
N GLU A 36 6.48 -6.74 2.70
CA GLU A 36 7.66 -7.61 2.57
C GLU A 36 8.02 -7.86 1.10
N ALA A 37 7.01 -8.09 0.24
CA ALA A 37 7.23 -8.25 -1.19
C ALA A 37 7.71 -6.94 -1.87
N ALA A 38 7.13 -5.80 -1.48
CA ALA A 38 7.54 -4.48 -1.99
C ALA A 38 9.00 -4.17 -1.59
N GLU A 39 9.40 -4.46 -0.35
CA GLU A 39 10.77 -4.33 0.15
C GLU A 39 11.74 -5.21 -0.64
N ALA A 40 11.41 -6.49 -0.79
CA ALA A 40 12.27 -7.46 -1.46
C ALA A 40 12.49 -7.14 -2.96
N THR A 41 11.60 -6.34 -3.56
CA THR A 41 11.63 -5.99 -4.98
C THR A 41 11.93 -4.51 -5.25
N ASP A 42 12.28 -3.74 -4.20
CA ASP A 42 12.52 -2.30 -4.28
C ASP A 42 11.44 -1.55 -5.10
N SER A 43 10.17 -1.88 -4.81
CA SER A 43 9.03 -1.47 -5.62
C SER A 43 8.04 -0.62 -4.82
N PRO A 44 7.43 0.41 -5.44
CA PRO A 44 6.30 1.10 -4.84
C PRO A 44 5.05 0.21 -4.88
N VAL A 45 4.08 0.49 -4.00
CA VAL A 45 2.87 -0.33 -3.89
C VAL A 45 1.62 0.50 -3.65
N ILE A 46 0.48 0.08 -4.23
CA ILE A 46 -0.83 0.66 -3.91
C ILE A 46 -1.56 -0.30 -2.97
N MET A 47 -1.83 0.14 -1.74
CA MET A 47 -2.67 -0.59 -0.79
C MET A 47 -4.11 -0.08 -0.85
N GLN A 48 -5.05 -0.96 -1.20
CA GLN A 48 -6.46 -0.59 -1.37
C GLN A 48 -7.39 -1.40 -0.46
N ALA A 49 -8.50 -0.80 -0.06
CA ALA A 49 -9.52 -1.46 0.77
C ALA A 49 -10.89 -1.36 0.09
N SER A 50 -11.46 -2.52 -0.24
CA SER A 50 -12.79 -2.63 -0.83
C SER A 50 -13.90 -2.29 0.17
N ARG A 51 -15.14 -2.10 -0.30
CA ARG A 51 -16.30 -1.94 0.58
C ARG A 51 -16.46 -3.12 1.54
N GLY A 52 -16.21 -4.35 1.07
CA GLY A 52 -16.25 -5.55 1.90
C GLY A 52 -15.15 -5.57 2.98
N ALA A 53 -13.94 -5.12 2.65
CA ALA A 53 -12.85 -4.97 3.62
C ALA A 53 -13.21 -3.98 4.74
N ARG A 54 -13.83 -2.85 4.38
CA ARG A 54 -14.30 -1.86 5.35
C ARG A 54 -15.39 -2.39 6.27
N SER A 55 -16.35 -3.15 5.72
CA SER A 55 -17.38 -3.82 6.54
C SER A 55 -16.81 -4.88 7.47
N TYR A 56 -15.76 -5.60 7.03
CA TYR A 56 -15.12 -6.65 7.81
C TYR A 56 -14.22 -6.10 8.92
N ALA A 57 -13.33 -5.16 8.59
CA ALA A 57 -12.26 -4.70 9.47
C ALA A 57 -12.55 -3.36 10.17
N ASN A 58 -13.51 -2.56 9.67
CA ASN A 58 -13.72 -1.16 10.03
C ASN A 58 -12.62 -0.20 9.52
N ASP A 59 -13.03 1.01 9.12
CA ASP A 59 -12.14 2.05 8.59
C ASP A 59 -11.04 2.47 9.58
N ILE A 60 -11.33 2.48 10.89
CA ILE A 60 -10.36 2.86 11.93
C ILE A 60 -9.21 1.85 11.98
N VAL A 61 -9.52 0.55 11.95
CA VAL A 61 -8.51 -0.51 11.98
C VAL A 61 -7.67 -0.48 10.70
N LEU A 62 -8.32 -0.37 9.53
CA LEU A 62 -7.62 -0.29 8.25
C LEU A 62 -6.69 0.91 8.19
N LYS A 63 -7.12 2.08 8.69
CA LYS A 63 -6.27 3.27 8.79
C LYS A 63 -5.03 2.98 9.63
N HIS A 64 -5.18 2.39 10.81
CA HIS A 64 -4.06 2.10 11.70
C HIS A 64 -3.13 1.02 11.14
N LEU A 65 -3.66 0.03 10.41
CA LEU A 65 -2.83 -0.93 9.68
C LEU A 65 -1.95 -0.22 8.64
N ILE A 66 -2.51 0.67 7.82
CA ILE A 66 -1.73 1.41 6.82
C ILE A 66 -0.76 2.39 7.50
N ASP A 67 -1.14 3.02 8.62
CA ASP A 67 -0.24 3.88 9.39
C ASP A 67 0.98 3.08 9.89
N ALA A 68 0.75 1.89 10.44
CA ALA A 68 1.82 0.99 10.90
C ALA A 68 2.74 0.56 9.75
N MET A 69 2.20 0.21 8.58
CA MET A 69 3.01 -0.14 7.41
C MET A 69 3.88 1.04 6.95
N ALA A 70 3.31 2.25 6.92
CA ALA A 70 4.04 3.46 6.56
C ALA A 70 5.15 3.83 7.58
N GLU A 71 4.98 3.46 8.85
CA GLU A 71 5.98 3.65 9.90
C GLU A 71 7.10 2.61 9.83
N MET A 72 6.75 1.34 9.61
CA MET A 72 7.72 0.23 9.50
C MET A 72 8.58 0.31 8.24
N TYR A 73 8.04 0.84 7.13
CA TYR A 73 8.70 0.93 5.83
C TYR A 73 8.75 2.38 5.34
N PRO A 74 9.48 3.28 6.03
CA PRO A 74 9.43 4.72 5.76
C PRO A 74 10.01 5.13 4.39
N HIS A 75 10.72 4.22 3.73
CA HIS A 75 11.37 4.36 2.43
C HIS A 75 10.57 3.78 1.27
N ILE A 76 9.55 2.94 1.51
CA ILE A 76 8.67 2.43 0.45
C ILE A 76 7.54 3.44 0.20
N PRO A 77 7.32 3.89 -1.05
CA PRO A 77 6.14 4.68 -1.39
C PRO A 77 4.87 3.83 -1.36
N ILE A 78 3.88 4.26 -0.56
CA ILE A 78 2.55 3.67 -0.37
C ILE A 78 1.46 4.66 -0.80
#